data_AF-A0AB39P6V6-F1
#
_entry.id   AF-A0AB39P6V6-F1
#
_cell.length_a   1.000
_cell.length_b   1.000
_cell.length_c   1.000
_cell.angle_alpha   90.00
_cell.angle_beta   90.00
_cell.angle_gamma   90.00
#
_symmetry.space_group_name_H-M   'P 1'
#
loop_
_entity.id
_entity.type
_entity.pdbx_description
1 polymer ?
#
loop_
_entity_poly.entity_id
_entity_poly.type
_entity_poly.pdbx_seq_one_letter_code
_entity_poly.pdbx_strand_id
1 'polypeptide(L)' 'MTAAVDESDIPLPEIRLPDRTDHPVLAAILSDLQVRARQPVVVAHYEDAP' A
#
# COMPACT_ATOMS: atom_id res chain seq x y z
N MET A 1 -23.94 -15.66 18.30
CA MET A 1 -22.46 -15.55 18.32
C MET A 1 -22.00 -15.42 16.88
N THR A 2 -21.68 -14.21 16.44
CA THR A 2 -21.01 -13.96 15.16
C THR A 2 -19.52 -14.17 15.38
N ALA A 3 -18.95 -15.22 14.79
CA ALA A 3 -17.50 -15.40 14.77
C ALA A 3 -16.89 -14.19 14.03
N ALA A 4 -15.84 -13.60 14.59
CA ALA A 4 -15.06 -12.59 13.89
C ALA A 4 -14.56 -13.21 12.58
N VAL A 5 -14.90 -12.58 11.45
CA VAL A 5 -14.39 -13.00 10.15
C VAL A 5 -12.91 -12.62 10.15
N ASP A 6 -12.04 -13.61 9.99
CA ASP A 6 -10.63 -13.37 9.78
C ASP A 6 -10.46 -12.75 8.38
N GLU A 7 -10.38 -11.43 8.34
CA GLU A 7 -10.18 -10.66 7.11
C GLU A 7 -8.73 -10.70 6.63
N SER A 8 -7.82 -11.33 7.39
CA SER A 8 -6.40 -11.47 7.04
C SER A 8 -6.17 -12.21 5.71
N ASP A 9 -7.14 -13.04 5.31
CA ASP A 9 -7.10 -13.83 4.08
C ASP A 9 -7.79 -13.14 2.89
N ILE A 10 -8.27 -11.89 3.03
CA ILE A 10 -8.78 -11.14 1.88
C ILE A 10 -7.58 -10.65 1.07
N PRO A 11 -7.33 -11.19 -0.14
CA PRO A 11 -6.23 -10.72 -0.96
C PRO A 11 -6.47 -9.25 -1.31
N LEU A 12 -5.50 -8.40 -0.99
CA LEU A 12 -5.56 -6.99 -1.39
C LEU A 12 -5.57 -6.91 -2.92
N PRO A 13 -6.41 -6.05 -3.52
CA PRO A 13 -6.41 -5.86 -4.96
C PRO A 13 -5.06 -5.28 -5.41
N GLU A 14 -4.50 -5.85 -6.49
CA GLU A 14 -3.31 -5.29 -7.11
C GLU A 14 -3.64 -3.96 -7.80
N ILE A 15 -3.12 -2.86 -7.25
CA ILE A 15 -3.23 -1.53 -7.86
C ILE A 15 -1.98 -1.28 -8.70
N ARG A 16 -2.13 -1.25 -10.02
CA ARG A 16 -1.03 -0.89 -10.92
C ARG A 16 -0.77 0.61 -10.85
N LEU A 17 0.47 0.98 -10.51
CA LEU A 17 0.90 2.36 -10.64
C LEU A 17 1.10 2.72 -12.13
N PRO A 18 0.75 3.94 -12.56
CA PRO A 18 1.12 4.44 -13.86
C PRO A 18 2.62 4.71 -13.94
N ASP A 19 3.24 4.38 -15.08
CA ASP A 19 4.70 4.52 -15.28
C ASP A 19 5.16 5.97 -15.41
N ARG A 20 4.26 6.87 -15.85
CA ARG A 20 4.55 8.30 -16.09
C ARG A 20 3.29 9.15 -16.02
N THR A 21 3.49 10.45 -15.79
CA THR A 21 2.44 11.47 -15.79
C THR A 21 3.04 12.83 -16.15
N ASP A 22 2.30 13.63 -16.91
CA ASP A 22 2.71 15.01 -17.25
C ASP A 22 2.42 16.01 -16.12
N HIS A 23 1.70 15.57 -15.07
CA HIS A 23 1.42 16.41 -13.92
C HIS A 23 2.62 16.45 -12.96
N PRO A 24 3.22 17.62 -12.70
CA PRO A 24 4.52 17.70 -12.00
C PRO A 24 4.48 17.13 -10.58
N VAL A 25 3.41 17.39 -9.83
CA VAL A 25 3.24 16.84 -8.47
C VAL A 25 3.10 15.32 -8.47
N LEU A 26 2.31 14.77 -9.40
CA LEU A 26 2.13 13.32 -9.49
C LEU A 26 3.43 12.65 -9.96
N ALA A 27 4.21 13.29 -10.84
CA ALA A 27 5.50 12.78 -11.26
C ALA A 27 6.49 12.69 -10.08
N ALA A 28 6.50 13.69 -9.19
CA ALA A 28 7.31 13.67 -7.98
C ALA A 28 6.88 12.53 -7.03
N ILE A 29 5.57 12.35 -6.82
CA ILE A 29 5.03 11.27 -5.98
C ILE A 29 5.39 9.90 -6.56
N LEU A 30 5.19 9.68 -7.86
CA LEU A 30 5.52 8.40 -8.51
C LEU A 30 7.02 8.10 -8.42
N SER A 31 7.88 9.12 -8.57
CA SER A 31 9.33 8.95 -8.44
C SER A 31 9.73 8.55 -7.02
N ASP A 32 9.16 9.17 -5.99
CA ASP A 32 9.40 8.82 -4.59
C ASP A 32 8.90 7.40 -4.27
N LEU A 33 7.71 7.04 -4.76
CA LEU A 33 7.16 5.69 -4.59
C LEU A 33 8.00 4.61 -5.25
N GLN A 34 8.54 4.86 -6.46
CA GLN A 34 9.45 3.92 -7.13
C GLN A 34 10.75 3.69 -6.35
N VAL A 35 11.28 4.74 -5.71
CA VAL A 35 12.47 4.62 -4.85
C VAL A 35 12.15 3.79 -3.61
N ARG A 36 11.01 4.06 -2.95
CA ARG A 36 10.57 3.32 -1.76
C ARG A 36 10.23 1.87 -2.04
N ALA A 37 9.68 1.55 -3.21
CA ALA A 37 9.37 0.17 -3.60
C ALA A 37 10.61 -0.74 -3.67
N ARG A 38 11.81 -0.16 -3.81
CA ARG A 38 13.10 -0.89 -3.78
C ARG A 38 13.67 -1.04 -2.38
N GLN A 39 13.03 -0.44 -1.38
CA GLN A 39 13.44 -0.50 0.02
C GLN A 39 12.55 -1.52 0.77
N PRO A 40 13.10 -2.25 1.75
CA PRO A 40 12.29 -3.12 2.59
C PRO A 40 11.28 -2.27 3.38
N VAL A 41 9.99 -2.51 3.15
CA VAL A 41 8.91 -1.83 3.86
C VAL A 41 8.71 -2.51 5.20
N VAL A 42 9.05 -1.82 6.28
CA VAL A 42 8.70 -2.25 7.64
C VAL A 42 7.29 -1.73 7.92
N VAL A 43 6.30 -2.62 7.83
CA VAL A 43 4.94 -2.31 8.27
C VAL A 43 4.90 -2.59 9.77
N ALA A 44 4.73 -1.55 10.59
CA ALA A 44 4.44 -1.76 12.00
C ALA A 44 3.09 -2.50 12.08
N HIS A 45 3.09 -3.69 12.67
CA HIS A 45 1.85 -4.38 12.99
C HIS A 45 1.12 -3.52 14.04
N TYR A 46 0.12 -2.78 13.59
CA TYR A 46 -0.81 -2.12 14.49
C TYR A 46 -1.73 -3.22 15.02
N GLU A 47 -1.67 -3.50 16.32
CA GLU A 47 -2.77 -4.21 16.98
C GLU A 47 -3.99 -3.30 16.90
N ASP A 48 -5.11 -3.84 16.42
CA ASP A 48 -6.39 -3.11 16.46
C ASP A 48 -6.67 -2.71 17.91
N ALA A 49 -6.84 -1.41 18.12
CA ALA A 49 -7.20 -0.86 19.41
C ALA A 49 -8.61 -1.37 19.81
N PRO A 50 -8.84 -1.67 21.11
CA PRO A 50 -10.03 -2.38 21.61
C PRO A 50 -11.36 -1.65 21.40
#